data_AF-A0A6A9UPY5-F1
#
_entry.id   AF-A0A6A9UPY5-F1
#
_cell.length_a   1.000
_cell.length_b   1.000
_cell.length_c   1.000
_cell.angle_alpha   90.00
_cell.angle_beta   90.00
_cell.angle_gamma   90.00
#
_symmetry.space_group_name_H-M   'P 1'
#
loop_
_entity.id
_entity.type
_entity.pdbx_description
1 polymer ?
#
loop_
_entity_poly.entity_id
_entity_poly.type
_entity_poly.pdbx_seq_one_letter_code
_entity_poly.pdbx_strand_id
1 'polypeptide(L)'
;MTVLLGVPLLMIATGFVCQLLRLSGPAVDQLPALVAAVPAVVTVVRNRRRSRSRPDLPAVSRGQLARPGPWLAGVFGVAVLVVDSLLGAALGTVAGVAISSSGGDPAALGAAMSGSWAVVTMPVLAVLTFLLAARAAHYLPRRAAGWLLLGLAFSGLLRGCVIAVASVTGMMDVFAMSALQWLGGIVIMLVLLVVPVLAGVWVSRRTHDVFSASAFFRRLPPERRQEVLAALGDWVAGRAPQGWPFPAPPPGQPGPVTPSWPSPQQPPWSPPQQPFPQQARPWPPPQQPSPQQAPQWPPPQQPGPWPPPRP
;
A
#
# COMPACT_ATOMS: atom_id res chain seq x y z
N MET A 1 -9.28 -7.21 -5.48
CA MET A 1 -9.43 -6.41 -6.73
C MET A 1 -8.42 -5.26 -6.83
N THR A 2 -7.90 -4.70 -5.73
CA THR A 2 -6.91 -3.59 -5.76
C THR A 2 -5.54 -3.92 -6.39
N VAL A 3 -5.09 -5.19 -6.39
CA VAL A 3 -3.81 -5.59 -7.02
C VAL A 3 -3.89 -5.64 -8.55
N LEU A 4 -5.11 -5.78 -9.10
CA LEU A 4 -5.35 -5.76 -10.55
C LEU A 4 -5.30 -4.35 -11.13
N LEU A 5 -5.40 -3.31 -10.29
CA LEU A 5 -5.23 -1.91 -10.67
C LEU A 5 -3.77 -1.43 -10.56
N GLY A 6 -2.98 -2.00 -9.65
CA GLY A 6 -1.60 -1.54 -9.44
C GLY A 6 -0.65 -1.82 -10.60
N VAL A 7 -0.83 -2.95 -11.31
CA VAL A 7 -0.02 -3.31 -12.48
C VAL A 7 -0.31 -2.44 -13.71
N PRO A 8 -1.58 -2.20 -14.10
CA PRO A 8 -1.87 -1.24 -15.17
C PRO A 8 -1.51 0.19 -14.75
N LEU A 9 -1.62 0.57 -13.48
CA LEU A 9 -1.18 1.88 -13.02
C LEU A 9 0.35 2.03 -13.07
N LEU A 10 1.11 0.97 -12.77
CA LEU A 10 2.55 0.94 -12.94
C LEU A 10 2.93 1.02 -14.42
N MET A 11 2.24 0.27 -15.29
CA MET A 11 2.40 0.31 -16.76
C MET A 11 2.09 1.68 -17.33
N ILE A 12 0.99 2.30 -16.91
CA ILE A 12 0.58 3.64 -17.32
C ILE A 12 1.58 4.66 -16.77
N ALA A 13 2.06 4.53 -15.53
CA ALA A 13 3.07 5.42 -14.98
C ALA A 13 4.41 5.28 -15.70
N THR A 14 4.88 4.07 -15.99
CA THR A 14 6.12 3.85 -16.74
C THR A 14 5.99 4.34 -18.19
N GLY A 15 4.88 4.03 -18.86
CA GLY A 15 4.58 4.53 -20.20
C GLY A 15 4.43 6.05 -20.26
N PHE A 16 3.75 6.64 -19.28
CA PHE A 16 3.57 8.08 -19.16
C PHE A 16 4.88 8.79 -18.87
N VAL A 17 5.76 8.22 -18.02
CA VAL A 17 7.12 8.74 -17.79
C VAL A 17 7.96 8.65 -19.06
N CYS A 18 7.91 7.53 -19.80
CA CYS A 18 8.60 7.41 -21.09
C CYS A 18 8.09 8.40 -22.14
N GLN A 19 6.78 8.67 -22.15
CA GLN A 19 6.13 9.60 -23.06
C GLN A 19 6.40 11.07 -22.68
N LEU A 20 6.45 11.40 -21.38
CA LEU A 20 6.81 12.73 -20.88
C LEU A 20 8.25 13.11 -21.23
N LEU A 21 9.15 12.13 -21.21
CA LEU A 21 10.57 12.31 -21.48
C LEU A 21 10.90 12.38 -22.99
N ARG A 22 9.90 12.30 -23.88
CA ARG A 22 10.06 12.27 -25.35
C ARG A 22 11.18 11.34 -25.82
N LEU A 23 11.36 10.21 -25.12
CA LEU A 23 12.33 9.19 -25.45
C LEU A 23 11.91 8.59 -26.79
N SER A 24 12.54 9.05 -27.88
CA SER A 24 12.37 8.52 -29.23
C SER A 24 13.71 7.87 -29.60
N GLY A 25 13.83 6.58 -29.30
CA GLY A 25 15.07 5.85 -29.53
C GLY A 25 14.93 4.36 -29.23
N PRO A 26 15.96 3.54 -29.56
CA PRO A 26 15.92 2.08 -29.52
C PRO A 26 15.70 1.48 -28.11
N ALA A 27 15.81 2.29 -27.06
CA ALA A 27 15.41 1.92 -25.70
C ALA A 27 13.89 1.70 -25.55
N VAL A 28 13.07 2.36 -26.40
CA VAL A 28 11.61 2.17 -26.43
C VAL A 28 11.24 0.82 -27.06
N ASP A 29 12.06 0.32 -27.99
CA ASP A 29 11.82 -0.96 -28.65
C ASP A 29 12.03 -2.17 -27.72
N GLN A 30 12.73 -1.97 -26.59
CA GLN A 30 12.93 -3.02 -25.56
C GLN A 30 11.86 -3.00 -24.44
N LEU A 31 11.12 -1.89 -24.28
CA LEU A 31 9.98 -1.81 -23.35
C LEU A 31 8.90 -2.88 -23.62
N PRO A 32 8.48 -3.18 -24.86
CA PRO A 32 7.47 -4.21 -25.10
C PRO A 32 7.95 -5.62 -24.68
N ALA A 33 9.24 -5.92 -24.73
CA ALA A 33 9.78 -7.20 -24.23
C ALA A 33 9.68 -7.31 -22.70
N LEU A 34 9.92 -6.20 -21.99
CA LEU A 34 9.79 -6.11 -20.53
C LEU A 34 8.31 -6.10 -20.10
N VAL A 35 7.43 -5.50 -20.91
CA VAL A 35 5.96 -5.53 -20.77
C VAL A 35 5.42 -6.94 -21.01
N ALA A 36 5.96 -7.68 -21.99
CA ALA A 36 5.57 -9.06 -22.31
C ALA A 36 5.92 -10.07 -21.21
N ALA A 37 6.87 -9.76 -20.32
CA ALA A 37 7.17 -10.59 -19.15
C ALA A 37 6.15 -10.43 -18.00
N VAL A 38 5.37 -9.34 -17.99
CA VAL A 38 4.39 -9.06 -16.93
C VAL A 38 3.25 -10.09 -16.89
N PRO A 39 2.65 -10.53 -18.01
CA PRO A 39 1.70 -11.64 -18.02
C PRO A 39 2.25 -12.91 -17.37
N ALA A 40 3.53 -13.25 -17.61
CA ALA A 40 4.17 -14.43 -17.02
C ALA A 40 4.31 -14.30 -15.50
N VAL A 41 4.66 -13.12 -14.99
CA VAL A 41 4.70 -12.85 -13.55
C VAL A 41 3.29 -12.90 -12.95
N VAL A 42 2.30 -12.33 -13.64
CA VAL A 42 0.90 -12.35 -13.21
C VAL A 42 0.34 -13.77 -13.19
N THR A 43 0.67 -14.63 -14.17
CA THR A 43 0.26 -16.03 -14.19
C THR A 43 0.97 -16.84 -13.11
N VAL A 44 2.25 -16.60 -12.83
CA VAL A 44 2.96 -17.21 -11.69
C VAL A 44 2.33 -16.79 -10.36
N VAL A 45 1.98 -15.52 -10.19
CA VAL A 45 1.28 -15.02 -8.98
C VAL A 45 -0.13 -15.59 -8.88
N ARG A 46 -0.86 -15.72 -9.99
CA ARG A 46 -2.20 -16.30 -10.05
C ARG A 46 -2.19 -17.80 -9.78
N ASN A 47 -1.23 -18.54 -10.32
CA ASN A 47 -1.02 -19.96 -10.04
C ASN A 47 -0.64 -20.17 -8.58
N ARG A 48 0.28 -19.36 -8.02
CA ARG A 48 0.59 -19.42 -6.58
C ARG A 48 -0.62 -19.11 -5.69
N ARG A 49 -1.53 -18.23 -6.11
CA ARG A 49 -2.79 -17.97 -5.38
C ARG A 49 -3.74 -19.16 -5.45
N ARG A 50 -3.87 -19.80 -6.62
CA ARG A 50 -4.71 -20.99 -6.79
C ARG A 50 -4.18 -22.19 -5.99
N SER A 51 -2.87 -22.39 -5.95
CA SER A 51 -2.24 -23.45 -5.13
C SER A 51 -2.32 -23.20 -3.61
N ARG A 52 -2.58 -21.97 -3.17
CA ARG A 52 -2.78 -21.60 -1.75
C ARG A 52 -4.23 -21.67 -1.28
N SER A 53 -5.14 -22.23 -2.09
CA SER A 53 -6.57 -22.34 -1.76
C SER A 53 -6.88 -23.44 -0.72
N ARG A 54 -5.86 -24.12 -0.17
CA ARG A 54 -5.95 -24.78 1.12
C ARG A 54 -5.34 -23.83 2.16
N PRO A 55 -6.15 -23.01 2.85
CA PRO A 55 -5.66 -22.27 3.98
C PRO A 55 -5.22 -23.29 5.03
N ASP A 56 -3.92 -23.31 5.34
CA ASP A 56 -3.43 -24.01 6.52
C ASP A 56 -4.08 -23.37 7.75
N LEU A 57 -5.20 -23.95 8.18
CA LEU A 57 -5.90 -23.68 9.43
C LEU A 57 -4.94 -23.55 10.64
N PRO A 58 -3.87 -24.36 10.77
CA PRO A 58 -2.90 -24.19 11.87
C PRO A 58 -1.94 -23.00 11.72
N ALA A 59 -1.82 -22.40 10.53
CA ALA A 59 -1.07 -21.14 10.34
C ALA A 59 -1.96 -19.91 10.60
N VAL A 60 -3.25 -20.03 10.30
CA VAL A 60 -4.27 -19.02 10.65
C VAL A 60 -4.47 -18.96 12.17
N SER A 61 -4.50 -20.11 12.87
CA SER A 61 -4.62 -20.16 14.33
C SER A 61 -3.40 -19.60 15.07
N ARG A 62 -2.21 -19.64 14.44
CA ARG A 62 -0.98 -19.02 14.98
C ARG A 62 -0.86 -17.52 14.69
N GLY A 63 -1.87 -16.90 14.08
CA GLY A 63 -1.84 -15.48 13.70
C GLY A 63 -0.79 -15.14 12.64
N GLN A 64 -0.13 -16.16 12.05
CA GLN A 64 0.94 -15.96 11.08
C GLN A 64 0.36 -16.01 9.68
N LEU A 65 -0.07 -14.84 9.19
CA LEU A 65 -0.22 -14.58 7.77
C LEU A 65 1.18 -14.55 7.11
N ALA A 66 1.86 -15.69 7.05
CA ALA A 66 3.21 -15.84 6.51
C ALA A 66 3.21 -15.56 5.00
N ARG A 67 3.28 -14.28 4.64
CA ARG A 67 3.62 -13.87 3.28
C ARG A 67 5.13 -14.07 3.09
N PRO A 68 5.57 -14.48 1.89
CA PRO A 68 7.00 -14.62 1.62
C PRO A 68 7.68 -13.26 1.78
N GLY A 69 8.55 -13.12 2.78
CA GLY A 69 9.33 -11.92 3.08
C GLY A 69 9.96 -11.24 1.85
N PRO A 70 10.64 -11.97 0.94
CA PRO A 70 11.32 -11.32 -0.18
C PRO A 70 10.34 -10.68 -1.17
N TRP A 71 9.14 -11.25 -1.34
CA TRP A 71 8.13 -10.64 -2.21
C TRP A 71 7.63 -9.31 -1.65
N LEU A 72 7.39 -9.24 -0.33
CA LEU A 72 6.92 -8.01 0.30
C LEU A 72 8.02 -6.94 0.29
N ALA A 73 9.28 -7.33 0.49
CA ALA A 73 10.44 -6.47 0.36
C ALA A 73 10.55 -5.87 -1.05
N GLY A 74 10.41 -6.70 -2.08
CA GLY A 74 10.42 -6.24 -3.48
C GLY A 74 9.27 -5.28 -3.79
N VAL A 75 8.04 -5.61 -3.39
CA VAL A 75 6.88 -4.73 -3.57
C VAL A 75 7.06 -3.40 -2.84
N PHE A 76 7.61 -3.43 -1.62
CA PHE A 76 7.92 -2.22 -0.87
C PHE A 76 8.97 -1.36 -1.59
N GLY A 77 10.09 -1.95 -2.02
CA GLY A 77 11.14 -1.25 -2.75
C GLY A 77 10.63 -0.61 -4.05
N VAL A 78 9.83 -1.35 -4.83
CA VAL A 78 9.20 -0.82 -6.04
C VAL A 78 8.22 0.31 -5.72
N ALA A 79 7.42 0.18 -4.65
CA ALA A 79 6.49 1.24 -4.26
C ALA A 79 7.22 2.54 -3.87
N VAL A 80 8.31 2.44 -3.09
CA VAL A 80 9.14 3.59 -2.74
C VAL A 80 9.74 4.23 -4.00
N LEU A 81 10.28 3.42 -4.92
CA LEU A 81 10.84 3.90 -6.18
C LEU A 81 9.80 4.61 -7.05
N VAL A 82 8.57 4.09 -7.12
CA VAL A 82 7.47 4.70 -7.88
C VAL A 82 7.08 6.04 -7.26
N VAL A 83 6.93 6.11 -5.94
CA VAL A 83 6.62 7.36 -5.23
C VAL A 83 7.71 8.41 -5.46
N ASP A 84 8.97 8.03 -5.31
CA ASP A 84 10.13 8.88 -5.59
C ASP A 84 10.14 9.39 -7.04
N SER A 85 9.88 8.51 -8.00
CA SER A 85 9.84 8.87 -9.43
C SER A 85 8.67 9.78 -9.76
N LEU A 86 7.50 9.57 -9.17
CA LEU A 86 6.33 10.44 -9.36
C LEU A 86 6.56 11.83 -8.77
N LEU A 87 7.18 11.92 -7.59
CA LEU A 87 7.54 13.19 -6.98
C LEU A 87 8.59 13.94 -7.82
N GLY A 88 9.62 13.24 -8.29
CA GLY A 88 10.63 13.80 -9.19
C GLY A 88 10.05 14.25 -10.53
N ALA A 89 9.15 13.48 -11.12
CA ALA A 89 8.46 13.88 -12.35
C ALA A 89 7.59 15.12 -12.12
N ALA A 90 6.81 15.16 -11.04
CA ALA A 90 5.96 16.30 -10.71
C ALA A 90 6.78 17.58 -10.54
N LEU A 91 7.88 17.54 -9.78
CA LEU A 91 8.77 18.69 -9.62
C LEU A 91 9.51 19.06 -10.89
N GLY A 92 9.92 18.05 -11.67
CA GLY A 92 10.44 18.21 -13.02
C GLY A 92 9.53 19.09 -13.88
N THR A 93 8.24 18.71 -13.93
CA THR A 93 7.25 19.43 -14.72
C THR A 93 6.96 20.83 -14.19
N VAL A 94 6.79 20.98 -12.88
CA VAL A 94 6.50 22.29 -12.26
C VAL A 94 7.65 23.27 -12.49
N ALA A 95 8.89 22.81 -12.30
CA ALA A 95 10.06 23.65 -12.50
C ALA A 95 10.26 23.98 -13.99
N GLY A 96 10.06 23.02 -14.89
CA GLY A 96 10.13 23.26 -16.34
C GLY A 96 9.11 24.29 -16.82
N VAL A 97 7.86 24.19 -16.35
CA VAL A 97 6.82 25.18 -16.66
C VAL A 97 7.19 26.54 -16.09
N ALA A 98 7.61 26.62 -14.83
CA ALA A 98 7.99 27.87 -14.17
C ALA A 98 9.10 28.62 -14.93
N ILE A 99 10.13 27.93 -15.41
CA ILE A 99 11.18 28.57 -16.22
C ILE A 99 10.65 29.04 -17.56
N SER A 100 9.93 28.17 -18.28
CA SER A 100 9.42 28.50 -19.61
C SER A 100 8.53 29.74 -19.57
N SER A 101 7.82 29.96 -18.46
CA SER A 101 6.99 31.13 -18.22
C SER A 101 7.75 32.38 -17.76
N SER A 102 8.93 32.23 -17.14
CA SER A 102 9.68 33.34 -16.54
C SER A 102 10.89 33.79 -17.35
N GLY A 103 11.26 33.07 -18.42
CA GLY A 103 12.47 33.34 -19.20
C GLY A 103 13.77 33.17 -18.37
N GLY A 104 13.69 32.41 -17.27
CA GLY A 104 14.76 32.31 -16.28
C GLY A 104 16.00 31.54 -16.76
N ASP A 105 17.13 31.85 -16.15
CA ASP A 105 18.41 31.18 -16.42
C ASP A 105 18.36 29.69 -16.02
N PRO A 106 18.66 28.75 -16.94
CA PRO A 106 18.69 27.32 -16.65
C PRO A 106 19.70 26.93 -15.55
N ALA A 107 20.74 27.73 -15.30
CA ALA A 107 21.67 27.45 -14.19
C ALA A 107 21.02 27.65 -12.80
N ALA A 108 20.12 28.64 -12.68
CA ALA A 108 19.37 28.88 -11.44
C ALA A 108 18.34 27.77 -11.15
N LEU A 109 17.93 27.01 -12.18
CA LEU A 109 17.01 25.88 -12.05
C LEU A 109 17.57 24.78 -11.18
N GLY A 110 18.83 24.37 -11.40
CA GLY A 110 19.44 23.26 -10.66
C GLY A 110 19.48 23.54 -9.16
N ALA A 111 19.78 24.79 -8.78
CA ALA A 111 19.76 25.26 -7.40
C ALA A 111 18.33 25.30 -6.83
N ALA A 112 17.35 25.82 -7.59
CA ALA A 112 15.95 25.86 -7.15
C ALA A 112 15.34 24.45 -7.01
N MET A 113 15.65 23.54 -7.94
CA MET A 113 15.21 22.15 -7.91
C MET A 113 15.83 21.40 -6.73
N SER A 114 17.14 21.52 -6.51
CA SER A 114 17.78 20.89 -5.36
C SER A 114 17.24 21.43 -4.02
N GLY A 115 16.98 22.73 -3.91
CA GLY A 115 16.32 23.33 -2.76
C GLY A 115 14.89 22.80 -2.53
N SER A 116 14.07 22.77 -3.58
CA SER A 116 12.70 22.24 -3.52
C SER A 116 12.66 20.73 -3.20
N TRP A 117 13.66 19.99 -3.67
CA TRP A 117 13.82 18.58 -3.37
C TRP A 117 14.04 18.36 -1.87
N ALA A 118 14.96 19.12 -1.28
CA ALA A 118 15.27 19.04 0.14
C ALA A 118 14.10 19.49 1.03
N VAL A 119 13.42 20.60 0.68
CA VAL A 119 12.40 21.23 1.53
C VAL A 119 11.03 20.57 1.40
N VAL A 120 10.65 20.10 0.20
CA VAL A 120 9.30 19.60 -0.06
C VAL A 120 9.31 18.09 -0.30
N THR A 121 10.20 17.63 -1.17
CA THR A 121 10.14 16.22 -1.64
C THR A 121 10.57 15.26 -0.57
N MET A 122 11.70 15.54 0.08
CA MET A 122 12.26 14.68 1.12
C MET A 122 11.28 14.47 2.28
N PRO A 123 10.63 15.50 2.85
CA PRO A 123 9.61 15.30 3.88
C PRO A 123 8.43 14.47 3.39
N VAL A 124 7.89 14.75 2.20
CA VAL A 124 6.75 14.01 1.64
C VAL A 124 7.13 12.55 1.40
N LEU A 125 8.30 12.30 0.81
CA LEU A 125 8.83 10.96 0.58
C LEU A 125 9.06 10.21 1.89
N ALA A 126 9.59 10.87 2.92
CA ALA A 126 9.78 10.28 4.24
C ALA A 126 8.45 9.88 4.88
N VAL A 127 7.42 10.74 4.82
CA VAL A 127 6.07 10.44 5.34
C VAL A 127 5.45 9.27 4.58
N LEU A 128 5.50 9.28 3.24
CA LEU A 128 4.95 8.19 2.42
C LEU A 128 5.69 6.87 2.67
N THR A 129 7.02 6.92 2.80
CA THR A 129 7.85 5.76 3.11
C THR A 129 7.53 5.22 4.50
N PHE A 130 7.33 6.09 5.49
CA PHE A 130 6.87 5.72 6.82
C PHE A 130 5.52 4.99 6.78
N LEU A 131 4.53 5.54 6.06
CA LEU A 131 3.21 4.94 5.94
C LEU A 131 3.26 3.59 5.22
N LEU A 132 4.04 3.48 4.14
CA LEU A 132 4.28 2.23 3.42
C LEU A 132 4.96 1.20 4.32
N ALA A 133 5.98 1.59 5.07
CA ALA A 133 6.71 0.72 5.99
C ALA A 133 5.82 0.25 7.14
N ALA A 134 5.07 1.16 7.76
CA ALA A 134 4.11 0.82 8.81
C ALA A 134 3.06 -0.18 8.30
N ARG A 135 2.52 0.05 7.10
CA ARG A 135 1.55 -0.86 6.50
C ARG A 135 2.15 -2.21 6.14
N ALA A 136 3.35 -2.22 5.58
CA ALA A 136 4.04 -3.44 5.17
C ALA A 136 4.43 -4.29 6.39
N ALA A 137 4.94 -3.67 7.45
CA ALA A 137 5.40 -4.32 8.67
C ALA A 137 4.31 -5.17 9.35
N HIS A 138 3.03 -4.83 9.22
CA HIS A 138 1.92 -5.67 9.73
C HIS A 138 1.82 -7.04 9.05
N TYR A 139 2.36 -7.18 7.83
CA TYR A 139 2.35 -8.43 7.06
C TYR A 139 3.66 -9.21 7.14
N LEU A 140 4.68 -8.66 7.83
CA LEU A 140 5.99 -9.28 7.95
C LEU A 140 6.17 -9.91 9.34
N PRO A 141 6.86 -11.07 9.44
CA PRO A 141 7.17 -11.71 10.71
C PRO A 141 8.21 -10.91 11.53
N ARG A 142 8.66 -11.46 12.67
CA ARG A 142 9.65 -10.88 13.62
C ARG A 142 10.84 -10.12 12.99
N ARG A 143 11.25 -10.44 11.76
CA ARG A 143 12.34 -9.78 11.02
C ARG A 143 11.89 -8.71 10.00
N ALA A 144 10.77 -8.01 10.26
CA ALA A 144 10.23 -6.99 9.35
C ALA A 144 11.24 -5.90 8.94
N ALA A 145 12.05 -5.40 9.87
CA ALA A 145 13.04 -4.37 9.60
C ALA A 145 14.05 -4.81 8.52
N GLY A 146 14.64 -6.01 8.65
CA GLY A 146 15.63 -6.50 7.69
C GLY A 146 15.07 -6.63 6.26
N TRP A 147 13.83 -7.11 6.13
CA TRP A 147 13.19 -7.22 4.82
C TRP A 147 12.84 -5.86 4.21
N LEU A 148 12.38 -4.90 5.00
CA LEU A 148 12.07 -3.57 4.47
C LEU A 148 13.34 -2.78 4.12
N LEU A 149 14.41 -2.93 4.90
CA LEU A 149 15.73 -2.39 4.57
C LEU A 149 16.29 -3.03 3.30
N LEU A 150 16.10 -4.34 3.10
CA LEU A 150 16.46 -5.01 1.85
C LEU A 150 15.66 -4.46 0.66
N GLY A 151 14.37 -4.19 0.86
CA GLY A 151 13.52 -3.53 -0.15
C GLY A 151 14.00 -2.11 -0.47
N LEU A 152 14.42 -1.35 0.54
CA LEU A 152 14.98 -0.02 0.36
C LEU A 152 16.32 -0.06 -0.39
N ALA A 153 17.21 -1.00 -0.04
CA ALA A 153 18.46 -1.23 -0.75
C ALA A 153 18.22 -1.61 -2.22
N PHE A 154 17.20 -2.45 -2.48
CA PHE A 154 16.78 -2.80 -3.85
C PHE A 154 16.27 -1.58 -4.63
N SER A 155 15.50 -0.69 -3.99
CA SER A 155 15.10 0.59 -4.59
C SER A 155 16.31 1.44 -4.97
N GLY A 156 17.30 1.53 -4.08
CA GLY A 156 18.56 2.23 -4.33
C GLY A 156 19.34 1.65 -5.50
N LEU A 157 19.44 0.33 -5.57
CA LEU A 157 20.10 -0.39 -6.67
C LEU A 157 19.42 -0.08 -8.02
N LEU A 158 18.09 -0.20 -8.08
CA LEU A 158 17.32 0.12 -9.29
C LEU A 158 17.52 1.57 -9.72
N ARG A 159 17.53 2.50 -8.77
CA ARG A 159 17.81 3.92 -9.04
C ARG A 159 19.21 4.11 -9.62
N GLY A 160 20.21 3.43 -9.04
CA GLY A 160 21.58 3.41 -9.56
C GLY A 160 21.67 2.88 -10.98
N CYS A 161 20.96 1.80 -11.30
CA CYS A 161 20.87 1.27 -12.66
C CYS A 161 20.27 2.29 -13.65
N VAL A 162 19.18 2.96 -13.27
CA VAL A 162 18.55 4.00 -14.10
C VAL A 162 19.53 5.15 -14.37
N ILE A 163 20.27 5.60 -13.35
CA ILE A 163 21.26 6.66 -13.49
C ILE A 163 22.44 6.21 -14.37
N ALA A 164 22.93 4.98 -14.20
CA ALA A 164 23.99 4.43 -15.05
C ALA A 164 23.56 4.40 -16.53
N VAL A 165 22.33 3.96 -16.82
CA VAL A 165 21.78 3.98 -18.19
C VAL A 165 21.65 5.42 -18.70
N ALA A 166 21.16 6.35 -17.88
CA ALA A 166 21.05 7.77 -18.25
C ALA A 166 22.43 8.40 -18.55
N SER A 167 23.49 8.00 -17.82
CA SER A 167 24.85 8.48 -18.08
C SER A 167 25.43 7.97 -19.39
N VAL A 168 25.19 6.71 -19.74
CA VAL A 168 25.70 6.11 -20.98
C VAL A 168 24.94 6.65 -22.21
N THR A 169 23.67 7.03 -22.04
CA THR A 169 22.83 7.57 -23.11
C THR A 169 22.97 9.08 -23.34
N GLY A 170 23.87 9.75 -22.61
CA GLY A 170 24.10 11.20 -22.75
C GLY A 170 22.98 12.09 -22.18
N MET A 171 21.98 11.53 -21.51
CA MET A 171 20.89 12.31 -20.90
C MET A 171 21.34 13.09 -19.66
N MET A 172 22.47 12.72 -19.06
CA MET A 172 23.00 13.37 -17.85
C MET A 172 23.70 14.70 -18.13
N ASP A 173 24.12 14.98 -19.37
CA ASP A 173 24.76 16.25 -19.74
C ASP A 173 23.85 17.45 -19.51
N VAL A 174 22.53 17.23 -19.50
CA VAL A 174 21.49 18.24 -19.21
C VAL A 174 21.58 18.79 -17.78
N PHE A 175 22.12 18.02 -16.83
CA PHE A 175 22.15 18.41 -15.41
C PHE A 175 23.53 18.85 -14.90
N ALA A 176 24.58 18.79 -15.72
CA ALA A 176 25.95 19.23 -15.39
C ALA A 176 26.49 18.75 -14.02
N MET A 177 26.00 17.61 -13.52
CA MET A 177 26.41 17.03 -12.24
C MET A 177 27.31 15.83 -12.45
N SER A 178 28.37 15.72 -11.64
CA SER A 178 29.27 14.58 -11.72
C SER A 178 28.58 13.29 -11.27
N ALA A 179 28.97 12.15 -11.84
CA ALA A 179 28.44 10.84 -11.43
C ALA A 179 28.61 10.58 -9.91
N LEU A 180 29.65 11.14 -9.31
CA LEU A 180 29.91 11.08 -7.87
C LEU A 180 28.85 11.84 -7.06
N GLN A 181 28.39 13.00 -7.52
CA GLN A 181 27.31 13.76 -6.87
C GLN A 181 25.99 12.99 -6.91
N TRP A 182 25.68 12.34 -8.03
CA TRP A 182 24.50 11.48 -8.14
C TRP A 182 24.54 10.29 -7.19
N LEU A 183 25.67 9.58 -7.14
CA LEU A 183 25.87 8.49 -6.19
C LEU A 183 25.74 8.97 -4.73
N GLY A 184 26.35 10.11 -4.41
CA GLY A 184 26.21 10.76 -3.11
C GLY A 184 24.76 11.07 -2.77
N GLY A 185 23.99 11.61 -3.73
CA GLY A 185 22.57 11.91 -3.57
C GLY A 185 21.72 10.65 -3.28
N ILE A 186 21.99 9.54 -3.98
CA ILE A 186 21.31 8.26 -3.72
C ILE A 186 21.61 7.77 -2.31
N VAL A 187 22.90 7.78 -1.91
CA VAL A 187 23.31 7.31 -0.58
C VAL A 187 22.67 8.16 0.52
N ILE A 188 22.72 9.49 0.39
CA ILE A 188 22.10 10.42 1.33
C ILE A 188 20.59 10.15 1.42
N MET A 189 19.91 10.03 0.28
CA MET A 189 18.48 9.71 0.24
C MET A 189 18.19 8.39 0.97
N LEU A 190 18.92 7.32 0.67
CA LEU A 190 18.69 6.02 1.30
C LEU A 190 18.88 6.09 2.82
N VAL A 191 19.95 6.74 3.29
CA VAL A 191 20.21 6.94 4.72
C VAL A 191 19.06 7.72 5.38
N LEU A 192 18.58 8.79 4.74
CA LEU A 192 17.44 9.57 5.24
C LEU A 192 16.16 8.74 5.31
N LEU A 193 15.96 7.80 4.38
CA LEU A 193 14.77 6.93 4.34
C LEU A 193 14.85 5.74 5.31
N VAL A 194 16.02 5.40 5.85
CA VAL A 194 16.14 4.33 6.87
C VAL A 194 15.34 4.71 8.13
N VAL A 195 15.42 5.97 8.57
CA VAL A 195 14.73 6.45 9.78
C VAL A 195 13.20 6.28 9.70
N PRO A 196 12.48 6.78 8.67
CA PRO A 196 11.03 6.58 8.56
C PRO A 196 10.66 5.10 8.38
N VAL A 197 11.50 4.29 7.73
CA VAL A 197 11.26 2.83 7.64
C VAL A 197 11.30 2.18 9.02
N LEU A 198 12.34 2.44 9.81
CA LEU A 198 12.47 1.89 11.16
C LEU A 198 11.37 2.40 12.10
N ALA A 199 11.02 3.69 12.01
CA ALA A 199 9.90 4.27 12.74
C ALA A 199 8.58 3.58 12.37
N GLY A 200 8.32 3.36 11.08
CA GLY A 200 7.13 2.65 10.60
C GLY A 200 7.05 1.22 11.14
N VAL A 201 8.17 0.49 11.15
CA VAL A 201 8.25 -0.85 11.74
C VAL A 201 7.97 -0.82 13.23
N TRP A 202 8.53 0.13 13.95
CA TRP A 202 8.34 0.27 15.39
C TRP A 202 6.89 0.58 15.76
N VAL A 203 6.25 1.52 15.06
CA VAL A 203 4.83 1.84 15.24
C VAL A 203 3.95 0.63 14.92
N SER A 204 4.25 -0.09 13.83
CA SER A 204 3.51 -1.28 13.43
C SER A 204 3.61 -2.40 14.47
N ARG A 205 4.77 -2.56 15.13
CA ARG A 205 4.95 -3.52 16.22
C ARG A 205 4.09 -3.17 17.44
N ARG A 206 4.03 -1.89 17.82
CA ARG A 206 3.19 -1.44 18.95
C ARG A 206 1.70 -1.63 18.70
N THR A 207 1.28 -1.56 17.44
CA THR A 207 -0.13 -1.67 17.03
C THR A 207 -0.50 -3.04 16.46
N HIS A 208 0.42 -4.02 16.54
CA HIS A 208 0.26 -5.30 15.85
C HIS A 208 -0.92 -6.10 16.38
N ASP A 209 -1.10 -6.14 17.71
CA ASP A 209 -2.16 -6.93 18.35
C ASP A 209 -3.55 -6.35 18.06
N VAL A 210 -3.69 -5.03 18.08
CA VAL A 210 -4.94 -4.34 17.71
C VAL A 210 -5.26 -4.55 16.24
N PHE A 211 -4.25 -4.48 15.37
CA PHE A 211 -4.41 -4.71 13.95
C PHE A 211 -4.79 -6.16 13.64
N SER A 212 -4.17 -7.14 14.29
CA SER A 212 -4.47 -8.56 14.08
C SER A 212 -5.87 -8.91 14.57
N ALA A 213 -6.27 -8.41 15.75
CA ALA A 213 -7.60 -8.58 16.30
C ALA A 213 -8.68 -7.98 15.39
N SER A 214 -8.51 -6.72 14.96
CA SER A 214 -9.47 -6.05 14.06
C SER A 214 -9.52 -6.70 12.67
N ALA A 215 -8.39 -7.15 12.12
CA ALA A 215 -8.34 -7.85 10.85
C ALA A 215 -9.02 -9.23 10.92
N PHE A 216 -8.86 -9.94 12.04
CA PHE A 216 -9.56 -11.20 12.30
C PHE A 216 -11.08 -10.97 12.40
N PHE A 217 -11.49 -9.99 13.20
CA PHE A 217 -12.90 -9.64 13.39
C PHE A 217 -13.59 -9.27 12.08
N ARG A 218 -12.93 -8.49 11.22
CA ARG A 218 -13.44 -8.13 9.87
C ARG A 218 -13.61 -9.32 8.93
N ARG A 219 -12.89 -10.43 9.14
CA ARG A 219 -13.00 -11.63 8.29
C ARG A 219 -14.10 -12.58 8.74
N LEU A 220 -14.58 -12.46 9.97
CA LEU A 220 -15.69 -13.28 10.45
C LEU A 220 -16.97 -12.92 9.69
N PRO A 221 -17.84 -13.91 9.39
CA PRO A 221 -19.22 -13.68 8.95
C PRO A 221 -19.95 -12.76 9.95
N PRO A 222 -20.92 -11.93 9.51
CA PRO A 222 -21.62 -11.00 10.39
C PRO A 222 -22.30 -11.68 11.58
N GLU A 223 -22.82 -12.90 11.39
CA GLU A 223 -23.41 -13.74 12.44
C GLU A 223 -22.39 -14.04 13.56
N ARG A 224 -21.22 -14.58 13.18
CA ARG A 224 -20.14 -14.91 14.14
C ARG A 224 -19.50 -13.69 14.79
N ARG A 225 -19.60 -12.50 14.18
CA ARG A 225 -19.13 -11.25 14.81
C ARG A 225 -19.94 -10.92 16.05
N GLN A 226 -21.26 -11.10 16.00
CA GLN A 226 -22.13 -10.84 17.14
C GLN A 226 -21.88 -11.86 18.26
N GLU A 227 -21.70 -13.14 17.91
CA GLU A 227 -21.32 -14.19 18.88
C GLU A 227 -19.99 -13.87 19.58
N VAL A 228 -18.97 -13.46 18.83
CA VAL A 228 -17.66 -13.10 19.41
C VAL A 228 -17.75 -11.84 20.26
N LEU A 229 -18.54 -10.84 19.86
CA LEU A 229 -18.77 -9.64 20.68
C LEU A 229 -19.55 -9.96 21.96
N ALA A 230 -20.55 -10.84 21.88
CA ALA A 230 -21.32 -11.29 23.04
C ALA A 230 -20.40 -12.07 23.99
N ALA A 231 -19.61 -13.01 23.48
CA ALA A 231 -18.62 -13.75 24.27
C ALA A 231 -17.55 -12.83 24.89
N LEU A 232 -17.10 -11.78 24.19
CA LEU A 232 -16.21 -10.77 24.76
C LEU A 232 -16.90 -9.96 25.87
N GLY A 233 -18.16 -9.58 25.68
CA GLY A 233 -18.96 -8.86 26.67
C GLY A 233 -19.17 -9.69 27.94
N ASP A 234 -19.46 -10.98 27.78
CA ASP A 234 -19.60 -11.94 28.88
C ASP A 234 -18.26 -12.16 29.61
N TRP A 235 -17.15 -12.25 28.87
CA TRP A 235 -15.81 -12.34 29.45
C TRP A 235 -15.42 -11.09 30.25
N VAL A 236 -15.67 -9.88 29.72
CA VAL A 236 -15.44 -8.61 30.44
C VAL A 236 -16.34 -8.49 31.68
N ALA A 237 -17.56 -9.05 31.63
CA ALA A 237 -18.47 -9.11 32.78
C ALA A 237 -18.13 -10.23 33.78
N GLY A 238 -17.05 -10.99 33.57
CA GLY A 238 -16.63 -12.10 34.44
C GLY A 238 -17.50 -13.37 34.31
N ARG A 239 -18.40 -13.44 33.33
CA ARG A 239 -19.24 -14.60 33.02
C ARG A 239 -18.57 -15.41 31.91
N ALA A 240 -17.61 -16.27 32.25
CA ALA A 240 -17.01 -17.14 31.24
C ALA A 240 -18.09 -18.10 30.68
N PRO A 241 -18.30 -18.15 29.34
CA PRO A 241 -19.30 -19.04 28.76
C PRO A 241 -18.94 -20.51 29.05
N GLN A 242 -19.93 -21.29 29.54
CA GLN A 242 -19.77 -22.73 29.79
C GLN A 242 -19.36 -23.44 28.49
N GLY A 243 -18.23 -24.15 28.51
CA GLY A 243 -17.69 -24.87 27.36
C GLY A 243 -16.60 -24.13 26.57
N TRP A 244 -16.19 -22.93 26.99
CA TRP A 244 -15.06 -22.25 26.37
C TRP A 244 -13.74 -22.99 26.66
N PRO A 245 -12.90 -23.28 25.65
CA PRO A 245 -11.69 -24.10 25.81
C PRO A 245 -10.56 -23.40 26.58
N PHE A 246 -10.73 -22.13 26.94
CA PHE A 246 -9.76 -21.38 27.73
C PHE A 246 -10.20 -21.37 29.20
N PRO A 247 -9.33 -21.76 30.14
CA PRO A 247 -9.66 -21.76 31.56
C PRO A 247 -10.06 -20.35 31.99
N ALA A 248 -11.16 -20.23 32.73
CA ALA A 248 -11.53 -18.98 33.37
C ALA A 248 -10.37 -18.48 34.23
N PRO A 249 -10.09 -17.16 34.28
CA PRO A 249 -9.09 -16.64 35.21
C PRO A 249 -9.47 -17.07 36.64
N PRO A 250 -8.50 -17.52 37.45
CA PRO A 250 -8.79 -18.06 38.77
C PRO A 250 -9.50 -17.01 39.64
N PRO A 251 -10.53 -17.41 40.41
CA PRO A 251 -11.24 -16.50 41.30
C PRO A 251 -10.26 -15.89 42.30
N GLY A 252 -10.20 -14.55 42.34
CA GLY A 252 -9.27 -13.81 43.20
C GLY A 252 -7.97 -13.36 42.52
N GLN A 253 -7.72 -13.70 41.25
CA GLN A 253 -6.79 -12.87 40.47
C GLN A 253 -7.47 -11.52 40.23
N PRO A 254 -6.85 -10.39 40.65
CA PRO A 254 -7.31 -9.09 40.18
C PRO A 254 -7.33 -9.17 38.66
N GLY A 255 -8.51 -8.99 38.06
CA GLY A 255 -8.67 -9.03 36.61
C GLY A 255 -7.55 -8.23 35.97
N PRO A 256 -7.03 -8.66 34.79
CA PRO A 256 -5.80 -8.11 34.20
C PRO A 256 -5.86 -6.63 34.41
N VAL A 257 -4.98 -6.11 35.30
CA VAL A 257 -5.02 -4.72 35.76
C VAL A 257 -5.23 -3.95 34.49
N THR A 258 -6.45 -3.45 34.27
CA THR A 258 -6.71 -2.60 33.12
C THR A 258 -5.62 -1.57 33.31
N PRO A 259 -4.61 -1.49 32.43
CA PRO A 259 -3.62 -0.44 32.58
C PRO A 259 -4.50 0.78 32.77
N SER A 260 -4.34 1.42 33.92
CA SER A 260 -5.03 2.66 34.23
C SER A 260 -4.47 3.62 33.19
N TRP A 261 -5.02 3.50 31.97
CA TRP A 261 -4.88 4.47 30.93
C TRP A 261 -5.27 5.72 31.67
N PRO A 262 -4.35 6.68 31.85
CA PRO A 262 -4.71 7.93 32.48
C PRO A 262 -5.97 8.36 31.74
N SER A 263 -7.08 8.45 32.49
CA SER A 263 -8.36 8.88 31.94
C SER A 263 -8.02 10.04 31.04
N PRO A 264 -8.29 9.97 29.72
CA PRO A 264 -7.89 11.03 28.80
C PRO A 264 -8.42 12.29 29.44
N GLN A 265 -7.51 13.12 29.96
CA GLN A 265 -7.87 14.34 30.66
C GLN A 265 -8.80 15.03 29.69
N GLN A 266 -10.06 15.16 30.08
CA GLN A 266 -11.03 15.84 29.25
C GLN A 266 -10.38 17.17 28.90
N PRO A 267 -10.16 17.47 27.61
CA PRO A 267 -9.60 18.75 27.25
C PRO A 267 -10.50 19.81 27.92
N PRO A 268 -9.92 20.85 28.55
CA PRO A 268 -10.66 21.86 29.30
C PRO A 268 -11.72 22.63 28.48
N TRP A 269 -11.78 22.34 27.18
CA TRP A 269 -12.72 22.87 26.20
C TRP A 269 -13.68 21.77 25.75
N SER A 270 -14.41 21.18 26.69
CA SER A 270 -15.61 20.40 26.31
C SER A 270 -16.73 21.41 26.10
N PRO A 271 -17.22 21.62 24.86
CA PRO A 271 -18.32 22.55 24.62
C PRO A 271 -19.54 22.12 25.45
N PRO A 272 -20.36 23.07 25.92
CA PRO A 272 -21.56 22.76 26.69
C PRO A 272 -22.41 21.76 25.90
N GLN A 273 -22.77 20.66 26.55
CA GLN A 273 -23.63 19.64 25.98
C GLN A 273 -24.95 20.30 25.59
N GLN A 274 -25.12 20.58 24.30
CA GLN A 274 -26.42 20.97 23.78
C GLN A 274 -27.36 19.77 23.94
N PRO A 275 -28.57 19.98 24.48
CA PRO A 275 -29.57 18.92 24.55
C PRO A 275 -29.82 18.40 23.13
N PHE A 276 -29.56 17.10 22.93
CA PHE A 276 -29.82 16.42 21.67
C PHE A 276 -31.27 16.71 21.23
N PRO A 277 -31.50 17.20 20.00
CA PRO A 277 -32.85 17.30 19.48
C PRO A 277 -33.47 15.90 19.43
N GLN A 278 -34.68 15.81 19.98
CA GLN A 278 -35.47 14.60 20.02
C GLN A 278 -35.52 13.91 18.66
N GLN A 279 -35.09 12.65 18.65
CA GLN A 279 -35.54 11.56 17.79
C GLN A 279 -36.14 11.98 16.44
N ALA A 280 -35.27 12.05 15.43
CA ALA A 280 -35.70 11.92 14.05
C ALA A 280 -36.51 10.62 13.91
N ARG A 281 -37.75 10.75 13.42
CA ARG A 281 -38.68 9.64 13.18
C ARG A 281 -37.99 8.53 12.39
N PRO A 282 -38.29 7.24 12.68
CA PRO A 282 -37.77 6.14 11.90
C PRO A 282 -38.19 6.30 10.44
N TRP A 283 -37.22 6.18 9.54
CA TRP A 283 -37.45 6.15 8.10
C TRP A 283 -38.43 5.01 7.76
N PRO A 284 -39.41 5.23 6.88
CA PRO A 284 -40.28 4.15 6.43
C PRO A 284 -39.44 3.04 5.78
N PRO A 285 -39.81 1.77 5.97
CA PRO A 285 -39.09 0.66 5.36
C PRO A 285 -39.09 0.81 3.83
N PRO A 286 -37.99 0.43 3.15
CA PRO A 286 -37.94 0.45 1.70
C PRO A 286 -39.05 -0.43 1.13
N GLN A 287 -39.91 0.15 0.29
CA GLN A 287 -40.97 -0.57 -0.40
C GLN A 287 -40.33 -1.70 -1.21
N GLN A 288 -40.73 -2.94 -0.92
CA GLN A 288 -40.33 -4.09 -1.72
C GLN A 288 -40.85 -3.91 -3.15
N PRO A 289 -39.99 -3.98 -4.18
CA PRO A 289 -40.43 -3.93 -5.56
C PRO A 289 -41.38 -5.09 -5.84
N SER A 290 -42.56 -4.76 -6.36
CA SER A 290 -43.59 -5.72 -6.74
C SER A 290 -43.01 -6.77 -7.70
N PRO A 291 -43.28 -8.08 -7.52
CA PRO A 291 -42.64 -9.16 -8.26
C PRO A 291 -43.07 -9.31 -9.73
N GLN A 292 -43.57 -8.26 -10.40
CA GLN A 292 -44.33 -8.42 -11.65
C GLN A 292 -43.64 -8.01 -12.95
N GLN A 293 -42.40 -7.54 -12.97
CA GLN A 293 -41.70 -7.24 -14.23
C GLN A 293 -40.23 -7.67 -14.19
N ALA A 294 -40.00 -8.97 -14.19
CA ALA A 294 -38.72 -9.49 -14.67
C ALA A 294 -38.68 -9.31 -16.19
N PRO A 295 -37.70 -8.59 -16.76
CA PRO A 295 -37.53 -8.48 -18.20
C PRO A 295 -37.32 -9.89 -18.77
N GLN A 296 -38.24 -10.33 -19.63
CA GLN A 296 -38.07 -11.56 -20.40
C GLN A 296 -36.88 -11.36 -21.34
N TRP A 297 -35.74 -11.94 -20.97
CA TRP A 297 -34.59 -12.00 -21.86
C TRP A 297 -34.94 -12.90 -23.05
N PRO A 298 -34.67 -12.47 -24.29
CA PRO A 298 -34.86 -13.32 -25.46
C PRO A 298 -34.01 -14.59 -25.31
N PRO A 299 -34.51 -15.74 -25.78
CA PRO A 299 -33.77 -16.99 -25.70
C PRO A 299 -32.41 -16.86 -26.41
N PRO A 300 -31.36 -17.50 -25.86
CA PRO A 300 -30.03 -17.48 -26.46
C PRO A 300 -30.11 -18.01 -27.90
N GLN A 301 -29.70 -17.17 -28.86
CA GLN A 301 -29.61 -17.58 -30.25
C GLN A 301 -28.61 -18.74 -30.35
N GLN A 302 -29.06 -19.85 -30.94
CA GLN A 302 -28.19 -20.98 -31.21
C GLN A 302 -27.05 -20.54 -32.13
N PRO A 303 -25.79 -20.88 -31.81
CA PRO A 303 -24.66 -20.56 -32.67
C PRO A 303 -24.84 -21.22 -34.03
N GLY A 304 -24.90 -20.39 -35.07
CA GLY A 304 -24.99 -20.86 -36.45
C GLY A 304 -23.81 -21.75 -36.84
N PRO A 305 -23.99 -22.66 -37.80
CA PRO A 305 -22.95 -23.57 -38.26
C PRO A 305 -21.74 -22.78 -38.79
N TRP A 306 -20.54 -23.23 -38.39
CA TRP A 306 -19.29 -22.64 -38.82
C TRP A 306 -19.12 -22.74 -40.34
N PRO A 307 -18.65 -21.69 -41.02
CA PRO A 307 -18.39 -21.74 -42.45
C PRO A 307 -17.28 -22.74 -42.76
N PRO A 308 -17.37 -23.46 -43.89
CA PRO A 308 -16.35 -24.42 -44.28
C PRO A 308 -15.02 -23.70 -44.57
N PRO A 309 -13.88 -24.40 -44.35
CA PRO A 309 -12.56 -23.86 -44.67
C PRO A 309 -12.46 -23.57 -46.17
N ARG A 310 -11.93 -22.39 -46.51
CA ARG A 310 -11.67 -22.00 -47.90
C ARG A 310 -10.48 -22.79 -48.45
N PRO A 311 -10.52 -23.17 -49.74
CA PRO A 311 -9.43 -23.85 -50.43
C PRO A 311 -8.18 -22.97 -50.57
#